data_AF-A0A7Z9BYC9-F1
#
_entry.id   AF-A0A7Z9BYC9-F1
#
_cell.length_a   1.000
_cell.length_b   1.000
_cell.length_c   1.000
_cell.angle_alpha   90.00
_cell.angle_beta   90.00
_cell.angle_gamma   90.00
#
_symmetry.space_group_name_H-M   'P 1'
#
loop_
_entity.id
_entity.type
_entity.pdbx_description
1 polymer ?
#
loop_
_entity_poly.entity_id
_entity_poly.type
_entity_poly.pdbx_seq_one_letter_code
_entity_poly.pdbx_strand_id
1 'polypeptide(L)'
;MLTLSKFSVLCLLSGTLFFNATIANAIPQRINTELTQVYRQAPSDLIDEYTDHFFYQTNPELQGRKLTNTDQDYIREWHNLRAAIAPLIKPSQEACPLEKSDVGWDFDLNGMPKSYSSVYDYLADTIFYSRYPEMLGQKLQPGTATAQEWSVIRSRLFVSTCGL
;
A
#
# COMPACT_ATOMS: atom_id res chain seq x y z
N MET A 1 63.24 -14.79 62.92
CA MET A 1 64.04 -13.64 63.45
C MET A 1 64.58 -12.91 62.22
N LEU A 2 64.00 -11.77 61.82
CA LEU A 2 64.45 -10.39 62.11
C LEU A 2 65.93 -10.22 61.70
N THR A 3 66.34 -9.38 60.75
CA THR A 3 66.10 -7.92 60.65
C THR A 3 66.57 -7.31 59.32
N LEU A 4 65.80 -6.31 58.84
CA LEU A 4 66.15 -4.96 58.33
C LEU A 4 67.34 -4.67 57.37
N SER A 5 67.09 -3.58 56.61
CA SER A 5 68.01 -2.52 56.11
C SER A 5 68.22 -2.59 54.58
N LYS A 6 68.02 -1.56 53.75
CA LYS A 6 68.21 -0.10 53.91
C LYS A 6 67.33 0.75 52.98
N PHE A 7 67.25 2.01 53.39
CA PHE A 7 66.58 3.21 52.91
C PHE A 7 67.01 3.79 51.55
N SER A 8 66.12 4.70 51.08
CA SER A 8 66.31 5.84 50.15
C SER A 8 66.20 5.51 48.65
N VAL A 9 65.44 6.25 47.83
CA VAL A 9 65.42 7.71 47.65
C VAL A 9 64.04 8.22 47.16
N LEU A 10 63.77 9.45 47.62
CA LEU A 10 62.78 10.48 47.27
C LEU A 10 61.97 10.44 45.96
N CYS A 11 60.71 10.88 46.15
CA CYS A 11 59.94 11.89 45.41
C CYS A 11 60.05 11.97 43.88
N LEU A 12 58.89 11.89 43.22
CA LEU A 12 58.13 13.09 42.85
C LEU A 12 56.69 12.72 42.47
N LEU A 13 55.76 13.44 43.07
CA LEU A 13 54.37 13.53 42.65
C LEU A 13 54.30 14.22 41.30
N SER A 14 53.75 13.55 40.30
CA SER A 14 52.96 14.21 39.26
C SER A 14 51.98 13.19 38.71
N GLY A 15 50.71 13.44 39.00
CA GLY A 15 49.63 12.59 38.53
C GLY A 15 49.49 12.66 37.03
N THR A 16 49.09 11.54 36.44
CA THR A 16 48.18 11.53 35.30
C THR A 16 47.35 10.26 35.37
N LEU A 17 46.08 10.47 35.03
CA LEU A 17 44.99 9.52 35.10
C LEU A 17 45.26 8.27 34.26
N PHE A 18 44.78 7.14 34.75
CA PHE A 18 44.67 5.90 34.02
C PHE A 18 43.97 6.14 32.67
N PHE A 19 44.67 5.89 31.57
CA PHE A 19 44.05 5.47 30.34
C PHE A 19 44.69 4.16 29.92
N ASN A 20 44.02 3.06 30.28
CA ASN A 20 44.19 1.78 29.60
C ASN A 20 43.82 2.01 28.13
N ALA A 21 44.82 2.12 27.26
CA ALA A 21 44.62 2.01 25.82
C ALA A 21 44.46 0.52 25.47
N THR A 22 43.27 -0.03 25.72
CA THR A 22 42.85 -1.23 25.01
C THR A 22 42.50 -0.79 23.59
N ILE A 23 43.36 -1.11 22.63
CA ILE A 23 43.02 -1.01 21.21
C ILE A 23 42.02 -2.14 20.91
N ALA A 24 40.77 -1.92 21.28
CA ALA A 24 39.66 -2.63 20.67
C ALA A 24 39.40 -1.92 19.35
N ASN A 25 39.72 -2.58 18.23
CA ASN A 25 39.24 -2.18 16.93
C ASN A 25 37.71 -2.13 16.98
N ALA A 26 37.16 -0.94 17.21
CA ALA A 26 35.76 -0.67 17.01
C ALA A 26 35.51 -0.77 15.49
N ILE A 27 35.03 -1.93 15.06
CA ILE A 27 34.38 -2.08 13.76
C ILE A 27 33.34 -0.96 13.71
N PRO A 28 33.38 -0.04 12.73
CA PRO A 28 32.32 0.94 12.58
C PRO A 28 31.06 0.14 12.32
N GLN A 29 30.13 0.13 13.26
CA GLN A 29 28.76 -0.24 12.97
C GLN A 29 28.27 0.81 11.97
N ARG A 30 28.45 0.51 10.68
CA ARG A 30 27.56 1.02 9.67
C ARG A 30 26.19 0.55 10.13
N ILE A 31 25.47 1.46 10.75
CA ILE A 31 24.04 1.33 10.94
C ILE A 31 23.53 1.25 9.51
N ASN A 32 23.33 0.02 9.04
CA ASN A 32 22.51 -0.22 7.87
C ASN A 32 21.14 0.29 8.30
N THR A 33 20.84 1.53 7.95
CA THR A 33 19.46 1.99 7.78
C THR A 33 18.91 1.21 6.60
N GLU A 34 18.75 -0.11 6.78
CA GLU A 34 17.87 -0.91 5.95
C GLU A 34 16.51 -0.28 6.10
N LEU A 35 16.10 0.37 5.02
CA LEU A 35 14.75 0.75 4.64
C LEU A 35 13.70 -0.10 5.35
N THR A 36 13.36 0.28 6.58
CA THR A 36 12.09 -0.11 7.18
C THR A 36 11.08 0.86 6.59
N GLN A 37 10.84 0.72 5.28
CA GLN A 37 9.67 1.30 4.66
C GLN A 37 8.50 0.52 5.26
N VAL A 38 8.02 0.99 6.41
CA VAL A 38 6.79 0.50 7.04
C VAL A 38 5.75 0.50 5.93
N TYR A 39 5.34 -0.68 5.49
CA TYR A 39 4.26 -0.84 4.54
C TYR A 39 3.02 -0.34 5.27
N ARG A 40 2.77 0.98 5.24
CA ARG A 40 1.50 1.49 5.73
C ARG A 40 0.44 0.77 4.92
N GLN A 41 -0.59 0.28 5.57
CA GLN A 41 -1.75 -0.23 4.88
C GLN A 41 -2.64 0.95 4.52
N ALA A 42 -3.25 0.92 3.35
CA ALA A 42 -4.24 1.91 2.97
C ALA A 42 -5.40 1.90 3.98
N PRO A 43 -5.99 3.06 4.32
CA PRO A 43 -7.16 3.13 5.18
C PRO A 43 -8.30 2.30 4.59
N SER A 44 -8.94 1.45 5.42
CA SER A 44 -10.06 0.61 4.97
C SER A 44 -11.20 1.47 4.43
N ASP A 45 -11.52 2.58 5.10
CA ASP A 45 -12.62 3.46 4.71
C ASP A 45 -12.39 4.08 3.33
N LEU A 46 -11.14 4.41 2.98
CA LEU A 46 -10.79 4.92 1.65
C LEU A 46 -10.92 3.83 0.58
N ILE A 47 -10.50 2.60 0.88
CA ILE A 47 -10.72 1.46 -0.02
C ILE A 47 -12.22 1.24 -0.24
N ASP A 48 -13.01 1.30 0.83
CA ASP A 48 -14.46 1.10 0.78
C ASP A 48 -15.14 2.23 0.00
N GLU A 49 -14.69 3.48 0.14
CA GLU A 49 -15.17 4.64 -0.62
C GLU A 49 -14.96 4.49 -2.13
N TYR A 50 -13.73 4.17 -2.57
CA TYR A 50 -13.47 3.89 -3.99
C TYR A 50 -14.24 2.66 -4.48
N THR A 51 -14.40 1.64 -3.63
CA THR A 51 -15.18 0.44 -3.97
C THR A 51 -16.64 0.80 -4.21
N ASP A 52 -17.26 1.53 -3.29
CA ASP A 52 -18.64 1.99 -3.42
C ASP A 52 -18.83 2.88 -4.66
N HIS A 53 -17.88 3.79 -4.93
CA HIS A 53 -17.92 4.65 -6.10
C HIS A 53 -18.06 3.85 -7.41
N PHE A 54 -17.12 2.93 -7.67
CA PHE A 54 -17.14 2.14 -8.90
C PHE A 54 -18.28 1.11 -8.91
N PHE A 55 -18.62 0.54 -7.75
CA PHE A 55 -19.69 -0.44 -7.63
C PHE A 55 -21.07 0.16 -7.98
N TYR A 56 -21.44 1.32 -7.42
CA TYR A 56 -22.76 1.90 -7.70
C TYR A 56 -22.85 2.52 -9.09
N GLN A 57 -21.72 2.92 -9.69
CA GLN A 57 -21.68 3.33 -11.10
C GLN A 57 -22.05 2.19 -12.05
N THR A 58 -21.61 0.97 -11.76
CA THR A 58 -21.88 -0.20 -12.60
C THR A 58 -23.20 -0.91 -12.25
N ASN A 59 -23.79 -0.58 -11.10
CA ASN A 59 -25.07 -1.12 -10.60
C ASN A 59 -26.08 0.00 -10.25
N PRO A 60 -26.45 0.86 -11.22
CA PRO A 60 -27.31 2.02 -10.97
C PRO A 60 -28.72 1.65 -10.48
N GLU A 61 -29.19 0.44 -10.77
CA GLU A 61 -30.48 -0.10 -10.29
C GLU A 61 -30.56 -0.22 -8.77
N LEU A 62 -29.42 -0.29 -8.08
CA LEU A 62 -29.36 -0.30 -6.62
C LEU A 62 -29.60 1.09 -6.02
N GLN A 63 -29.44 2.16 -6.79
CA GLN A 63 -29.68 3.55 -6.36
C GLN A 63 -28.94 3.92 -5.05
N GLY A 64 -27.74 3.39 -4.84
CA GLY A 64 -26.96 3.64 -3.63
C GLY A 64 -27.51 2.99 -2.35
N ARG A 65 -28.53 2.12 -2.44
CA ARG A 65 -29.06 1.43 -1.26
C ARG A 65 -28.00 0.50 -0.68
N LYS A 66 -27.99 0.37 0.66
CA LYS A 66 -27.15 -0.64 1.32
C LYS A 66 -27.53 -2.04 0.85
N LEU A 67 -26.51 -2.85 0.61
CA LEU A 67 -26.68 -4.28 0.35
C LEU A 67 -27.20 -4.99 1.61
N THR A 68 -28.01 -6.00 1.40
CA THR A 68 -28.61 -6.84 2.42
C THR A 68 -28.18 -8.29 2.22
N ASN A 69 -28.44 -9.16 3.19
CA ASN A 69 -28.06 -10.57 3.09
C ASN A 69 -28.73 -11.32 1.94
N THR A 70 -29.73 -10.76 1.26
CA THR A 70 -30.33 -11.36 0.06
C THR A 70 -29.58 -10.98 -1.23
N ASP A 71 -28.71 -9.97 -1.19
CA ASP A 71 -27.97 -9.43 -2.35
C ASP A 71 -26.65 -10.17 -2.58
N GLN A 72 -26.66 -11.50 -2.53
CA GLN A 72 -25.44 -12.33 -2.49
C GLN A 72 -24.52 -12.11 -3.69
N ASP A 73 -25.08 -11.96 -4.90
CA ASP A 73 -24.29 -11.72 -6.10
C ASP A 73 -23.61 -10.34 -6.09
N TYR A 74 -24.33 -9.31 -5.65
CA TYR A 74 -23.79 -7.96 -5.47
C TYR A 74 -22.74 -7.89 -4.37
N ILE A 75 -22.95 -8.61 -3.25
CA ILE A 75 -21.96 -8.72 -2.17
C ILE A 75 -20.66 -9.35 -2.70
N ARG A 76 -20.76 -10.41 -3.51
CA ARG A 76 -19.59 -11.05 -4.13
C ARG A 76 -18.87 -10.08 -5.08
N GLU A 77 -19.61 -9.40 -5.95
CA GLU A 77 -19.04 -8.39 -6.86
C GLU A 77 -18.32 -7.27 -6.08
N TRP A 78 -18.96 -6.72 -5.05
CA TRP A 78 -18.38 -5.68 -4.21
C TRP A 78 -17.09 -6.15 -3.54
N HIS A 79 -17.05 -7.37 -2.98
CA HIS A 79 -15.83 -7.92 -2.38
C HIS A 79 -14.70 -8.14 -3.38
N ASN A 80 -15.00 -8.64 -4.57
CA ASN A 80 -14.01 -8.82 -5.63
C ASN A 80 -13.44 -7.48 -6.09
N LEU A 81 -14.31 -6.48 -6.26
CA LEU A 81 -13.91 -5.13 -6.63
C LEU A 81 -13.04 -4.49 -5.54
N ARG A 82 -13.43 -4.63 -4.27
CA ARG A 82 -12.63 -4.16 -3.12
C ARG A 82 -11.23 -4.77 -3.10
N ALA A 83 -11.13 -6.07 -3.36
CA ALA A 83 -9.84 -6.77 -3.41
C ALA A 83 -8.96 -6.27 -4.58
N ALA A 84 -9.56 -5.91 -5.71
CA ALA A 84 -8.87 -5.31 -6.85
C ALA A 84 -8.43 -3.86 -6.60
N ILE A 85 -9.22 -3.09 -5.84
CA ILE A 85 -8.95 -1.67 -5.52
C ILE A 85 -7.90 -1.51 -4.42
N ALA A 86 -7.93 -2.36 -3.38
CA ALA A 86 -7.01 -2.26 -2.25
C ALA A 86 -5.52 -2.07 -2.63
N PRO A 87 -4.93 -2.82 -3.60
CA PRO A 87 -3.54 -2.61 -3.99
C PRO A 87 -3.30 -1.34 -4.80
N LEU A 88 -4.35 -0.73 -5.37
CA LEU A 88 -4.30 0.52 -6.15
C LEU A 88 -4.28 1.76 -5.26
N ILE A 89 -4.68 1.65 -3.98
CA ILE A 89 -4.55 2.77 -3.04
C ILE A 89 -3.11 2.83 -2.54
N LYS A 90 -2.38 3.87 -2.94
CA LYS A 90 -0.95 4.07 -2.63
C LYS A 90 -0.73 5.38 -1.90
N PRO A 91 0.36 5.50 -1.12
CA PRO A 91 0.69 6.79 -0.55
C PRO A 91 0.91 7.81 -1.67
N SER A 92 0.26 8.97 -1.59
CA SER A 92 0.49 10.04 -2.57
C SER A 92 1.95 10.47 -2.49
N GLN A 93 2.62 10.52 -3.65
CA GLN A 93 4.01 10.98 -3.75
C GLN A 93 4.10 12.52 -3.78
N GLU A 94 2.97 13.22 -3.97
CA GLU A 94 2.91 14.68 -3.97
C GLU A 94 2.44 15.21 -2.61
N ALA A 95 3.40 15.57 -1.76
CA ALA A 95 3.14 16.56 -0.72
C ALA A 95 3.05 17.94 -1.39
N CYS A 96 1.90 18.31 -1.94
CA CYS A 96 1.63 19.71 -2.27
C CYS A 96 1.72 20.53 -0.97
N PRO A 97 2.62 21.53 -0.85
CA PRO A 97 2.78 22.30 0.37
C PRO A 97 1.70 23.40 0.40
N LEU A 98 0.43 23.03 0.45
CA LEU A 98 -0.66 23.96 0.72
C LEU A 98 -1.62 23.32 1.73
N GLU A 99 -1.51 23.85 2.94
CA GLU A 99 -2.51 23.95 3.99
C GLU A 99 -3.52 22.78 4.16
N LYS A 100 -3.21 21.94 5.16
CA LYS A 100 -4.14 21.22 6.05
C LYS A 100 -5.52 20.85 5.46
N SER A 101 -5.60 19.67 4.85
CA SER A 101 -6.63 18.70 5.22
C SER A 101 -6.30 17.33 4.62
N ASP A 102 -5.76 16.45 5.47
CA ASP A 102 -5.74 14.99 5.36
C ASP A 102 -5.22 14.31 4.07
N VAL A 103 -4.93 13.01 4.21
CA VAL A 103 -4.78 12.02 3.15
C VAL A 103 -3.46 12.03 2.35
N GLY A 104 -2.45 11.38 2.93
CA GLY A 104 -1.26 10.92 2.20
C GLY A 104 -1.50 9.64 1.38
N TRP A 105 -2.69 9.45 0.80
CA TRP A 105 -3.11 8.27 0.03
C TRP A 105 -3.91 8.69 -1.19
N ASP A 106 -3.70 8.03 -2.32
CA ASP A 106 -4.37 8.31 -3.59
C ASP A 106 -4.59 7.01 -4.39
N PHE A 107 -5.49 7.05 -5.37
CA PHE A 107 -5.78 5.96 -6.29
C PHE A 107 -4.77 5.95 -7.46
N ASP A 108 -3.89 4.96 -7.46
CA ASP A 108 -2.88 4.77 -8.49
C ASP A 108 -3.49 4.21 -9.78
N LEU A 109 -3.76 5.11 -10.73
CA LEU A 109 -4.24 4.76 -12.07
C LEU A 109 -3.26 3.86 -12.86
N ASN A 110 -2.00 3.76 -12.43
CA ASN A 110 -0.98 2.91 -13.03
C ASN A 110 -0.69 1.64 -12.20
N GLY A 111 -1.36 1.45 -11.06
CA GLY A 111 -1.10 0.37 -10.10
C GLY A 111 -1.65 -1.00 -10.50
N MET A 112 -2.34 -1.07 -11.64
CA MET A 112 -2.93 -2.30 -12.20
C MET A 112 -1.88 -3.36 -12.61
N PRO A 113 -2.28 -4.63 -12.78
CA PRO A 113 -1.38 -5.64 -13.33
C PRO A 113 -0.87 -5.27 -14.73
N LYS A 114 0.39 -5.60 -15.04
CA LYS A 114 1.06 -5.28 -16.32
C LYS A 114 0.37 -5.84 -17.58
N SER A 115 -0.54 -6.80 -17.42
CA SER A 115 -1.35 -7.35 -18.51
C SER A 115 -2.44 -6.39 -18.99
N TYR A 116 -2.72 -5.32 -18.24
CA TYR A 116 -3.74 -4.34 -18.57
C TYR A 116 -3.14 -3.05 -19.09
N SER A 117 -3.83 -2.44 -20.06
CA SER A 117 -3.50 -1.13 -20.64
C SER A 117 -4.18 0.04 -19.91
N SER A 118 -5.20 -0.23 -19.10
CA SER A 118 -5.99 0.78 -18.39
C SER A 118 -6.55 0.20 -17.10
N VAL A 119 -6.50 0.95 -16.00
CA VAL A 119 -7.05 0.49 -14.71
C VAL A 119 -8.54 0.18 -14.83
N TYR A 120 -9.24 0.94 -15.67
CA TYR A 120 -10.64 0.71 -15.97
C TYR A 120 -10.88 -0.61 -16.73
N ASP A 121 -9.90 -1.12 -17.51
CA ASP A 121 -10.02 -2.45 -18.16
C ASP A 121 -9.95 -3.54 -17.08
N TYR A 122 -9.02 -3.37 -16.14
CA TYR A 122 -8.83 -4.27 -15.00
C TYR A 122 -10.06 -4.32 -14.08
N LEU A 123 -10.63 -3.16 -13.74
CA LEU A 123 -11.86 -3.08 -12.95
C LEU A 123 -13.07 -3.63 -13.73
N ALA A 124 -13.17 -3.37 -15.04
CA ALA A 124 -14.24 -3.93 -15.88
C ALA A 124 -14.19 -5.46 -15.92
N ASP A 125 -13.01 -6.06 -16.08
CA ASP A 125 -12.82 -7.52 -16.00
C ASP A 125 -13.22 -8.05 -14.63
N THR A 126 -12.79 -7.39 -13.56
CA THR A 126 -13.11 -7.80 -12.17
C THR A 126 -14.62 -7.86 -11.96
N ILE A 127 -15.35 -6.86 -12.43
CA ILE A 127 -16.82 -6.80 -12.34
C ILE A 127 -17.46 -7.85 -13.25
N PHE A 128 -17.06 -7.89 -14.52
CA PHE A 128 -17.62 -8.82 -15.51
C PHE A 128 -17.50 -10.28 -15.05
N TYR A 129 -16.31 -10.72 -14.66
CA TYR A 129 -16.12 -12.11 -14.22
C TYR A 129 -16.70 -12.40 -12.83
N SER A 130 -17.04 -11.39 -12.03
CA SER A 130 -17.82 -11.59 -10.80
C SER A 130 -19.27 -11.97 -11.09
N ARG A 131 -19.82 -11.46 -12.20
CA ARG A 131 -21.18 -11.76 -12.70
C ARG A 131 -21.23 -13.06 -13.50
N TYR A 132 -20.15 -13.36 -14.23
CA TYR A 132 -20.03 -14.54 -15.11
C TYR A 132 -18.81 -15.40 -14.73
N PRO A 133 -18.81 -16.03 -13.54
CA PRO A 133 -17.65 -16.81 -13.06
C PRO A 133 -17.28 -17.98 -13.99
N GLU A 134 -18.24 -18.54 -14.72
CA GLU A 134 -18.02 -19.60 -15.71
C GLU A 134 -17.15 -19.14 -16.90
N MET A 135 -17.05 -17.83 -17.12
CA MET A 135 -16.27 -17.24 -18.20
C MET A 135 -14.83 -16.87 -17.78
N LEU A 136 -14.45 -17.09 -16.51
CA LEU A 136 -13.13 -16.73 -15.99
C LEU A 136 -12.00 -17.23 -16.91
N GLY A 137 -11.12 -16.30 -17.31
CA GLY A 137 -9.96 -16.57 -18.16
C GLY A 137 -10.27 -16.76 -19.65
N GLN A 138 -11.53 -16.68 -20.06
CA GLN A 138 -11.92 -16.81 -21.46
C GLN A 138 -11.84 -15.46 -22.17
N LYS A 139 -11.21 -15.44 -23.35
CA LYS A 139 -11.21 -14.24 -24.18
C LYS A 139 -12.59 -14.02 -24.79
N LEU A 140 -13.18 -12.86 -24.51
CA LEU A 140 -14.44 -12.43 -25.11
C LEU A 140 -14.28 -12.29 -26.62
N GLN A 141 -15.26 -12.83 -27.36
CA GLN A 141 -15.29 -12.73 -28.81
C GLN A 141 -15.95 -11.40 -29.22
N PRO A 142 -15.34 -10.61 -30.11
CA PRO A 142 -15.95 -9.37 -30.58
C PRO A 142 -17.35 -9.61 -31.18
N GLY A 143 -18.29 -8.71 -30.88
CA GLY A 143 -19.65 -8.76 -31.41
C GLY A 143 -20.61 -9.70 -30.68
N THR A 144 -20.19 -10.36 -29.60
CA THR A 144 -21.11 -11.14 -28.74
C THR A 144 -21.82 -10.26 -27.72
N ALA A 145 -22.94 -10.76 -27.18
CA ALA A 145 -23.64 -10.11 -26.07
C ALA A 145 -22.74 -9.94 -24.83
N THR A 146 -21.85 -10.90 -24.56
CA THR A 146 -20.89 -10.83 -23.45
C THR A 146 -19.83 -9.75 -23.65
N ALA A 147 -19.33 -9.56 -24.88
CA ALA A 147 -18.44 -8.44 -25.20
C ALA A 147 -19.16 -7.08 -25.09
N GLN A 148 -20.45 -7.04 -25.45
CA GLN A 148 -21.27 -5.84 -25.30
C GLN A 148 -21.51 -5.49 -23.82
N GLU A 149 -21.85 -6.48 -23.00
CA GLU A 149 -22.01 -6.35 -21.54
C GLU A 149 -20.73 -5.78 -20.90
N TRP A 150 -19.58 -6.37 -21.21
CA TRP A 150 -18.28 -5.88 -20.74
C TRP A 150 -18.02 -4.43 -21.14
N SER A 151 -18.34 -4.07 -22.39
CA SER A 151 -18.19 -2.69 -22.89
C SER A 151 -19.10 -1.70 -22.13
N VAL A 152 -20.32 -2.11 -21.78
CA VAL A 152 -21.22 -1.30 -20.95
C VAL A 152 -20.65 -1.09 -19.55
N ILE A 153 -20.14 -2.14 -18.91
CA ILE A 153 -19.46 -2.03 -17.60
C ILE A 153 -18.29 -1.05 -17.72
N ARG A 154 -17.41 -1.25 -18.71
CA ARG A 154 -16.23 -0.41 -18.93
C ARG A 154 -16.58 1.06 -19.15
N SER A 155 -17.59 1.35 -19.96
CA SER A 155 -18.00 2.74 -20.24
C SER A 155 -18.57 3.46 -19.01
N ARG A 156 -19.21 2.74 -18.08
CA ARG A 156 -19.70 3.30 -16.81
C ARG A 156 -18.56 3.66 -15.85
N LEU A 157 -17.46 2.92 -15.90
CA LEU A 157 -16.26 3.20 -15.09
C LEU A 157 -15.45 4.38 -15.62
N PHE A 158 -15.60 4.73 -16.90
CA PHE A 158 -14.89 5.84 -17.50
C PHE A 158 -15.50 7.17 -17.06
N VAL A 159 -14.96 7.75 -16.01
CA VAL A 159 -15.27 9.11 -15.57
C VAL A 159 -14.17 10.06 -16.03
N SER A 160 -14.58 11.19 -16.61
CA SER A 160 -13.71 12.37 -16.76
C SER A 160 -13.20 12.77 -15.36
N THR A 161 -11.91 12.59 -15.10
CA THR A 161 -11.22 12.73 -13.80
C THR A 161 -11.19 14.15 -13.19
N CYS A 162 -12.14 15.02 -13.52
CA CYS A 162 -12.30 16.30 -12.83
C CYS A 162 -13.31 16.14 -11.69
N GLY A 163 -12.81 15.93 -10.46
CA GLY A 163 -13.59 16.13 -9.23
C GLY A 163 -14.24 14.89 -8.63
N LEU A 164 -13.43 13.84 -8.36
CA LEU A 164 -13.61 13.09 -7.12
C LEU A 164 -13.04 13.93 -5.97
#